data_AF-A0ABD8A705-F1
#
_entry.id   AF-A0ABD8A705-F1
#
_cell.length_a   1.000
_cell.length_b   1.000
_cell.length_c   1.000
_cell.angle_alpha   90.00
_cell.angle_beta   90.00
_cell.angle_gamma   90.00
#
_symmetry.space_group_name_H-M   'P 1'
#
loop_
_entity.id
_entity.type
_entity.pdbx_description
1 polymer ?
#
loop_
_entity_poly.entity_id
_entity_poly.type
_entity_poly.pdbx_seq_one_letter_code
_entity_poly.pdbx_strand_id
1 'polypeptide(L)'
;MEEIIFGIGITALAGALATVAGAAEDTESDIGSQGDPNSQVQLAPQMGYIHRIFNKAVAGEPPAYGLWVALGAGLAWAFMAMQINPILAIVLGSALAVFVQGIYATTAYLGRTASLAKFGQPVYIDILKSMTTVTMAHAFVAIFTTVAMCHLIISALGHPFPLPLLGLVWGIALGSAGSATGNPFYGKERQYQEQKFGAGVPISASGNIVRYAEAGQRNSLDNGFFSAKLGGPASGICFGLIVFFELWRTVVFEPLAAGWGAVIVGIVIILIFAIIDRYIEVWARKTFGPYTAPSEEASS
;
A
#
# COMPACT_ATOMS: atom_id res chain seq x y z
N MET A 1 -23.45 -0.80 -28.10
CA MET A 1 -24.06 -1.25 -26.82
C MET A 1 -23.33 -2.48 -26.29
N GLU A 2 -23.11 -3.51 -27.11
CA GLU A 2 -22.32 -4.70 -26.74
C GLU A 2 -20.87 -4.36 -26.33
N GLU A 3 -20.18 -3.48 -27.06
CA GLU A 3 -18.83 -3.01 -26.69
C GLU A 3 -18.78 -2.27 -25.35
N ILE A 4 -19.82 -1.48 -25.04
CA ILE A 4 -19.93 -0.76 -23.75
C ILE A 4 -20.19 -1.75 -22.61
N ILE A 5 -21.07 -2.74 -22.82
CA ILE A 5 -21.35 -3.78 -21.82
C ILE A 5 -20.10 -4.61 -21.54
N PHE A 6 -19.35 -4.99 -22.58
CA PHE A 6 -18.06 -5.67 -22.44
C PHE A 6 -17.05 -4.81 -21.67
N GLY A 7 -16.89 -3.54 -22.05
CA GLY A 7 -15.99 -2.61 -21.36
C GLY A 7 -16.35 -2.39 -19.89
N ILE A 8 -17.65 -2.33 -19.55
CA ILE A 8 -18.12 -2.25 -18.16
C ILE A 8 -17.81 -3.54 -17.40
N GLY A 9 -17.98 -4.71 -18.02
CA GLY A 9 -17.61 -6.00 -17.43
C GLY A 9 -16.12 -6.08 -17.09
N ILE A 10 -15.26 -5.66 -18.02
CA ILE A 10 -13.80 -5.57 -17.80
C ILE A 10 -13.46 -4.54 -16.72
N THR A 11 -14.14 -3.39 -16.72
CA THR A 11 -13.98 -2.36 -15.69
C THR A 11 -14.30 -2.89 -14.30
N ALA A 12 -15.39 -3.65 -14.15
CA ALA A 12 -15.76 -4.27 -12.88
C ALA A 12 -14.72 -5.32 -12.43
N LEU A 13 -14.23 -6.16 -13.36
CA LEU A 13 -13.20 -7.15 -13.06
C LEU A 13 -11.87 -6.49 -12.67
N ALA A 14 -11.45 -5.46 -13.39
CA ALA A 14 -10.25 -4.68 -13.09
C ALA A 14 -10.35 -4.00 -11.72
N GLY A 15 -11.51 -3.41 -11.39
CA GLY A 15 -11.78 -2.84 -10.06
C GLY A 15 -11.77 -3.89 -8.94
N ALA A 16 -12.26 -5.11 -9.20
CA ALA A 16 -12.20 -6.20 -8.23
C ALA A 16 -10.75 -6.69 -7.99
N LEU A 17 -9.97 -6.84 -9.07
CA LEU A 17 -8.54 -7.16 -8.97
C LEU A 17 -7.78 -6.08 -8.20
N ALA A 18 -8.04 -4.81 -8.49
CA ALA A 18 -7.48 -3.68 -7.77
C ALA A 18 -7.87 -3.69 -6.29
N THR A 19 -9.11 -4.03 -5.95
CA THR A 19 -9.53 -4.17 -4.55
C THR A 19 -8.70 -5.22 -3.80
N VAL A 20 -8.48 -6.37 -4.42
CA VAL A 20 -7.64 -7.42 -3.83
C VAL A 20 -6.18 -6.97 -3.74
N ALA A 21 -5.68 -6.24 -4.76
CA ALA A 21 -4.33 -5.71 -4.77
C ALA A 21 -4.08 -4.76 -3.61
N GLY A 22 -4.96 -3.77 -3.40
CA GLY A 22 -4.86 -2.78 -2.31
C GLY A 22 -4.87 -3.43 -0.93
N ALA A 23 -5.76 -4.40 -0.72
CA ALA A 23 -5.83 -5.11 0.56
C ALA A 23 -4.59 -5.97 0.83
N ALA A 24 -4.08 -6.65 -0.20
CA ALA A 24 -2.87 -7.45 -0.08
C ALA A 24 -1.62 -6.59 0.11
N GLU A 25 -1.53 -5.46 -0.59
CA GLU A 25 -0.42 -4.52 -0.47
C GLU A 25 -0.33 -3.91 0.93
N ASP A 26 -1.43 -3.39 1.45
CA ASP A 26 -1.46 -2.80 2.79
C ASP A 26 -1.07 -3.81 3.88
N THR A 27 -1.61 -5.04 3.78
CA THR A 27 -1.25 -6.10 4.72
C THR A 27 0.25 -6.45 4.62
N GLU A 28 0.81 -6.43 3.42
CA GLU A 28 2.22 -6.69 3.16
C GLU A 28 3.13 -5.59 3.73
N SER A 29 2.77 -4.33 3.48
CA SER A 29 3.53 -3.17 3.91
C SER A 29 3.51 -3.04 5.43
N ASP A 30 2.39 -3.37 6.08
CA ASP A 30 2.23 -3.33 7.53
C ASP A 30 3.02 -4.43 8.25
N ILE A 31 3.00 -5.66 7.73
CA ILE A 31 3.84 -6.75 8.25
C ILE A 31 5.32 -6.40 8.02
N GLY A 32 5.60 -5.76 6.89
CA GLY A 32 6.91 -5.24 6.54
C GLY A 32 7.40 -4.07 7.38
N SER A 33 6.49 -3.36 8.06
CA SER A 33 6.72 -2.00 8.53
C SER A 33 7.33 -1.16 7.40
N GLN A 34 6.56 -0.89 6.35
CA GLN A 34 6.99 -0.08 5.21
C GLN A 34 6.31 1.30 5.14
N GLY A 35 5.09 1.42 5.69
CA GLY A 35 4.35 2.67 5.71
C GLY A 35 4.88 3.75 6.63
N ASP A 36 4.20 4.90 6.66
CA ASP A 36 4.58 6.08 7.44
C ASP A 36 4.95 5.79 8.91
N PRO A 37 4.22 4.93 9.65
CA PRO A 37 4.54 4.62 11.04
C PRO A 37 5.88 3.89 11.21
N ASN A 38 6.43 3.28 10.16
CA ASN A 38 7.74 2.61 10.21
C ASN A 38 8.90 3.58 10.49
N SER A 39 8.81 4.83 10.04
CA SER A 39 9.81 5.86 10.38
C SER A 39 10.01 5.95 11.90
N GLN A 40 8.96 5.65 12.65
CA GLN A 40 8.94 5.70 14.09
C GLN A 40 9.38 4.39 14.76
N VAL A 41 9.12 3.23 14.15
CA VAL A 41 9.69 1.94 14.58
C VAL A 41 11.22 1.98 14.58
N GLN A 42 11.81 2.65 13.60
CA GLN A 42 13.27 2.81 13.49
C GLN A 42 13.89 3.57 14.66
N LEU A 43 13.11 4.44 15.31
CA LEU A 43 13.55 5.24 16.45
C LEU A 43 13.36 4.51 17.79
N ALA A 44 12.53 3.47 17.83
CA ALA A 44 12.17 2.78 19.06
C ALA A 44 13.39 2.27 19.85
N PRO A 45 14.41 1.60 19.25
CA PRO A 45 15.58 1.20 20.02
C PRO A 45 16.40 2.36 20.56
N GLN A 46 16.44 3.51 19.87
CA GLN A 46 17.14 4.72 20.34
C GLN A 46 16.51 5.29 21.60
N MET A 47 15.21 5.06 21.77
CA MET A 47 14.41 5.45 22.92
C MET A 47 14.36 4.35 24.00
N GLY A 48 15.14 3.27 23.87
CA GLY A 48 15.18 2.15 24.82
C GLY A 48 14.09 1.09 24.61
N TYR A 49 13.32 1.18 23.53
CA TYR A 49 12.23 0.25 23.19
C TYR A 49 12.71 -0.82 22.21
N ILE A 50 13.45 -1.82 22.69
CA ILE A 50 13.79 -3.03 21.91
C ILE A 50 12.51 -3.76 21.50
N HIS A 51 12.35 -4.10 20.22
CA HIS A 51 11.09 -4.63 19.66
C HIS A 51 11.30 -5.82 18.71
N ARG A 52 10.20 -6.52 18.38
CA ARG A 52 10.18 -7.63 17.41
C ARG A 52 9.41 -7.31 16.12
N ILE A 53 9.28 -6.01 15.82
CA ILE A 53 8.75 -5.52 14.55
C ILE A 53 9.80 -5.70 13.44
N PHE A 54 9.41 -6.36 12.36
CA PHE A 54 10.17 -6.49 11.12
C PHE A 54 10.14 -5.18 10.34
N ASN A 55 11.31 -4.74 9.88
CA ASN A 55 11.47 -3.46 9.21
C ASN A 55 12.17 -3.65 7.87
N LYS A 56 11.38 -3.66 6.80
CA LYS A 56 11.85 -3.88 5.44
C LYS A 56 12.03 -2.59 4.62
N ALA A 57 11.72 -1.40 5.17
CA ALA A 57 11.25 -0.34 4.28
C ALA A 57 12.17 0.11 3.14
N VAL A 58 13.41 0.57 3.24
CA VAL A 58 14.19 1.20 2.14
C VAL A 58 13.54 2.44 1.48
N ALA A 59 12.34 2.34 0.91
CA ALA A 59 11.54 3.41 0.33
C ALA A 59 10.07 3.31 0.79
N GLY A 60 9.29 4.37 0.58
CA GLY A 60 7.84 4.34 0.85
C GLY A 60 7.11 3.30 -0.02
N GLU A 61 5.86 3.03 0.32
CA GLU A 61 5.00 2.09 -0.43
C GLU A 61 4.89 2.45 -1.92
N PRO A 62 4.65 3.72 -2.33
CA PRO A 62 4.48 4.04 -3.75
C PRO A 62 5.69 3.68 -4.64
N PRO A 63 6.93 4.12 -4.35
CA PRO A 63 8.07 3.76 -5.20
C PRO A 63 8.41 2.27 -5.14
N ALA A 64 8.17 1.59 -4.01
CA ALA A 64 8.45 0.17 -3.90
C ALA A 64 7.47 -0.67 -4.72
N TYR A 65 6.16 -0.42 -4.60
CA TYR A 65 5.17 -1.12 -5.41
C TYR A 65 5.23 -0.73 -6.89
N GLY A 66 5.61 0.51 -7.21
CA GLY A 66 6.00 0.88 -8.56
C GLY A 66 7.09 -0.05 -9.12
N LEU A 67 8.16 -0.31 -8.36
CA LEU A 67 9.23 -1.23 -8.76
C LEU A 67 8.76 -2.69 -8.86
N TRP A 68 8.06 -3.20 -7.84
CA TRP A 68 7.65 -4.62 -7.80
C TRP A 68 6.68 -4.97 -8.93
N VAL A 69 5.70 -4.11 -9.17
CA VAL A 69 4.71 -4.33 -10.23
C VAL A 69 5.34 -4.11 -11.59
N ALA A 70 6.22 -3.10 -11.78
CA ALA A 70 6.96 -2.92 -13.03
C ALA A 70 7.85 -4.13 -13.36
N LEU A 71 8.51 -4.72 -12.37
CA LEU A 71 9.29 -5.95 -12.54
C LEU A 71 8.41 -7.13 -12.93
N GLY A 72 7.29 -7.35 -12.22
CA GLY A 72 6.35 -8.42 -12.53
C GLY A 72 5.77 -8.30 -13.94
N ALA A 73 5.38 -7.09 -14.32
CA ALA A 73 4.89 -6.73 -15.64
C ALA A 73 5.98 -6.86 -16.73
N GLY A 74 7.22 -6.45 -16.44
CA GLY A 74 8.40 -6.61 -17.29
C GLY A 74 8.68 -8.06 -17.65
N LEU A 75 8.74 -8.91 -16.63
CA LEU A 75 8.99 -10.33 -16.80
C LEU A 75 7.82 -11.03 -17.50
N ALA A 76 6.59 -10.70 -17.13
CA ALA A 76 5.41 -11.22 -17.81
C ALA A 76 5.40 -10.83 -19.30
N TRP A 77 5.75 -9.58 -19.62
CA TRP A 77 5.84 -9.11 -21.01
C TRP A 77 6.93 -9.86 -21.80
N ALA A 78 8.09 -10.08 -21.20
CA ALA A 78 9.16 -10.87 -21.81
C ALA A 78 8.72 -12.32 -22.08
N PHE A 79 8.04 -12.96 -21.14
CA PHE A 79 7.49 -14.30 -21.34
C PHE A 79 6.42 -14.36 -22.43
N MET A 80 5.54 -13.35 -22.51
CA MET A 80 4.57 -13.25 -23.61
C MET A 80 5.26 -13.07 -24.96
N ALA A 81 6.36 -12.30 -25.04
CA ALA A 81 7.16 -12.18 -26.26
C ALA A 81 7.76 -13.53 -26.70
N MET A 82 8.09 -14.40 -25.74
CA MET A 82 8.52 -15.79 -25.96
C MET A 82 7.36 -16.74 -26.28
N GLN A 83 6.15 -16.25 -26.57
CA GLN A 83 4.96 -17.04 -26.90
C GLN A 83 4.42 -17.89 -25.73
N ILE A 84 4.76 -17.56 -24.48
CA ILE A 84 4.13 -18.17 -23.31
C ILE A 84 2.73 -17.56 -23.13
N ASN A 85 1.74 -18.41 -22.82
CA ASN A 85 0.37 -17.96 -22.59
C ASN A 85 0.30 -16.85 -21.51
N PRO A 86 -0.52 -15.80 -21.69
CA PRO A 86 -0.57 -14.66 -20.78
C PRO A 86 -0.79 -15.01 -19.30
N ILE A 87 -1.65 -15.98 -19.00
CA ILE A 87 -1.95 -16.37 -17.61
C ILE A 87 -0.68 -16.91 -16.95
N LEU A 88 0.01 -17.83 -17.62
CA LEU A 88 1.25 -18.41 -17.10
C LEU A 88 2.37 -17.37 -17.02
N ALA A 89 2.47 -16.50 -18.03
CA ALA A 89 3.45 -15.41 -18.05
C ALA A 89 3.29 -14.45 -16.86
N ILE A 90 2.04 -14.09 -16.51
CA ILE A 90 1.74 -13.23 -15.35
C ILE A 90 2.10 -13.93 -14.04
N VAL A 91 1.76 -15.22 -13.89
CA VAL A 91 2.13 -16.00 -12.69
C VAL A 91 3.64 -16.07 -12.52
N LEU A 92 4.38 -16.42 -13.57
CA LEU A 92 5.84 -16.53 -13.53
C LEU A 92 6.51 -15.17 -13.29
N GLY A 93 6.05 -14.11 -13.97
CA GLY A 93 6.56 -12.76 -13.79
C GLY A 93 6.36 -12.26 -12.36
N SER A 94 5.17 -12.48 -11.80
CA SER A 94 4.85 -12.09 -10.42
C SER A 94 5.67 -12.89 -9.41
N ALA A 95 5.83 -14.21 -9.60
CA ALA A 95 6.63 -15.05 -8.73
C ALA A 95 8.09 -14.58 -8.67
N LEU A 96 8.69 -14.27 -9.81
CA LEU A 96 10.07 -13.77 -9.87
C LEU A 96 10.22 -12.38 -9.24
N ALA A 97 9.25 -11.47 -9.45
CA ALA A 97 9.25 -10.16 -8.80
C ALA A 97 9.19 -10.27 -7.27
N VAL A 98 8.43 -11.23 -6.74
CA VAL A 98 8.35 -11.51 -5.29
C VAL A 98 9.67 -12.00 -4.72
N PHE A 99 10.44 -12.81 -5.45
CA PHE A 99 11.78 -13.19 -4.99
C PHE A 99 12.69 -11.98 -4.84
N VAL A 100 12.61 -11.02 -5.78
CA VAL A 100 13.35 -9.76 -5.66
C VAL A 100 12.89 -8.98 -4.43
N GLN A 101 11.58 -8.81 -4.23
CA GLN A 101 11.02 -8.16 -3.03
C GLN A 101 11.52 -8.84 -1.74
N GLY A 102 11.55 -10.18 -1.68
CA GLY A 102 11.94 -10.93 -0.49
C GLY A 102 13.43 -10.78 -0.15
N ILE A 103 14.29 -10.72 -1.18
CA ILE A 103 15.71 -10.39 -1.02
C ILE A 103 15.85 -8.98 -0.46
N TYR A 104 15.15 -7.99 -1.04
CA TYR A 104 15.16 -6.62 -0.55
C TYR A 104 14.69 -6.53 0.90
N ALA A 105 13.63 -7.24 1.26
CA ALA A 105 13.09 -7.22 2.61
C ALA A 105 14.07 -7.81 3.63
N THR A 106 14.70 -8.93 3.29
CA THR A 106 15.72 -9.57 4.13
C THR A 106 16.94 -8.67 4.32
N THR A 107 17.47 -8.12 3.22
CA THR A 107 18.65 -7.24 3.26
C THR A 107 18.36 -5.95 4.04
N ALA A 108 17.18 -5.35 3.86
CA ALA A 108 16.77 -4.15 4.57
C ALA A 108 16.64 -4.39 6.08
N TYR A 109 15.99 -5.48 6.49
CA TYR A 109 15.85 -5.83 7.90
C TYR A 109 17.20 -6.07 8.57
N LEU A 110 18.08 -6.86 7.95
CA LEU A 110 19.41 -7.14 8.49
C LEU A 110 20.25 -5.86 8.56
N GLY A 111 20.26 -5.05 7.50
CA GLY A 111 21.02 -3.81 7.44
C GLY A 111 20.57 -2.79 8.49
N ARG A 112 19.27 -2.61 8.69
CA ARG A 112 18.76 -1.72 9.75
C ARG A 112 18.98 -2.26 11.14
N THR A 113 18.75 -3.53 11.37
CA THR A 113 18.94 -4.10 12.70
C THR A 113 20.42 -4.03 13.10
N ALA A 114 21.33 -4.23 12.15
CA ALA A 114 22.76 -4.03 12.38
C ALA A 114 23.11 -2.58 12.78
N SER A 115 22.48 -1.56 12.17
CA SER A 115 22.72 -0.16 12.55
C SER A 115 22.17 0.20 13.94
N LEU A 116 21.18 -0.57 14.42
CA LEU A 116 20.56 -0.42 15.74
C LEU A 116 21.23 -1.30 16.81
N ALA A 117 22.26 -2.09 16.47
CA ALA A 117 23.00 -2.92 17.41
C ALA A 117 23.62 -2.12 18.56
N LYS A 118 24.03 -0.87 18.31
CA LYS A 118 24.54 0.06 19.34
C LYS A 118 23.52 0.40 20.43
N PHE A 119 22.22 0.21 20.14
CA PHE A 119 21.11 0.40 21.06
C PHE A 119 20.59 -0.93 21.64
N GLY A 120 21.33 -2.03 21.46
CA GLY A 120 20.98 -3.34 22.01
C GLY A 120 19.85 -4.05 21.26
N GLN A 121 19.43 -3.58 20.08
CA GLN A 121 18.43 -4.26 19.25
C GLN A 121 19.06 -5.53 18.63
N PRO A 122 18.60 -6.74 18.98
CA PRO A 122 19.16 -7.96 18.43
C PRO A 122 18.50 -8.32 17.09
N VAL A 123 19.21 -9.12 16.30
CA VAL A 123 18.65 -9.76 15.11
C VAL A 123 17.85 -10.98 15.54
N TYR A 124 16.52 -10.90 15.40
CA TYR A 124 15.62 -12.03 15.61
C TYR A 124 15.50 -12.86 14.33
N ILE A 125 16.07 -14.07 14.33
CA ILE A 125 16.07 -14.99 13.18
C ILE A 125 14.67 -15.58 12.93
N ASP A 126 13.91 -15.81 13.99
CA ASP A 126 12.52 -16.25 13.91
C ASP A 126 11.62 -15.19 13.23
N ILE A 127 11.87 -13.90 13.51
CA ILE A 127 11.20 -12.78 12.84
C ILE A 127 11.60 -12.71 11.38
N LEU A 128 12.90 -12.81 11.07
CA LEU A 128 13.36 -12.82 9.68
C LEU A 128 12.66 -13.94 8.88
N LYS A 129 12.62 -15.17 9.43
CA LYS A 129 11.99 -16.30 8.75
C LYS A 129 10.49 -16.09 8.57
N SER A 130 9.78 -15.73 9.64
CA SER A 130 8.31 -15.73 9.63
C SER A 130 7.73 -14.56 8.85
N MET A 131 8.35 -13.37 8.98
CA MET A 131 7.83 -12.14 8.36
C MET A 131 8.16 -12.08 6.88
N THR A 132 9.36 -12.50 6.48
CA THR A 132 9.75 -12.53 5.06
C THR A 132 8.81 -13.43 4.26
N THR A 133 8.50 -14.63 4.73
CA THR A 133 7.60 -15.54 3.99
C THR A 133 6.18 -15.00 3.86
N VAL A 134 5.65 -14.35 4.90
CA VAL A 134 4.28 -13.83 4.88
C VAL A 134 4.20 -12.57 4.02
N THR A 135 5.18 -11.66 4.14
CA THR A 135 5.27 -10.49 3.25
C THR A 135 5.38 -10.90 1.78
N MET A 136 6.22 -11.89 1.45
CA MET A 136 6.32 -12.42 0.09
C MET A 136 4.99 -12.98 -0.43
N ALA A 137 4.20 -13.66 0.42
CA ALA A 137 2.90 -14.20 0.03
C ALA A 137 1.89 -13.10 -0.31
N HIS A 138 1.79 -12.07 0.52
CA HIS A 138 0.91 -10.92 0.24
C HIS A 138 1.42 -10.09 -0.95
N ALA A 139 2.74 -9.90 -1.08
CA ALA A 139 3.36 -9.24 -2.23
C ALA A 139 3.01 -9.98 -3.53
N PHE A 140 3.01 -11.31 -3.53
CA PHE A 140 2.61 -12.10 -4.69
C PHE A 140 1.19 -11.78 -5.12
N VAL A 141 0.24 -11.77 -4.19
CA VAL A 141 -1.17 -11.48 -4.49
C VAL A 141 -1.31 -10.07 -5.05
N ALA A 142 -0.67 -9.08 -4.42
CA ALA A 142 -0.72 -7.69 -4.85
C ALA A 142 -0.11 -7.49 -6.25
N ILE A 143 1.07 -8.04 -6.51
CA ILE A 143 1.75 -7.95 -7.82
C ILE A 143 0.94 -8.69 -8.88
N PHE A 144 0.53 -9.93 -8.61
CA PHE A 144 -0.24 -10.75 -9.54
C PHE A 144 -1.53 -10.07 -9.99
N THR A 145 -2.33 -9.59 -9.04
CA THR A 145 -3.61 -8.95 -9.33
C THR A 145 -3.43 -7.62 -10.06
N THR A 146 -2.40 -6.84 -9.73
CA THR A 146 -2.10 -5.58 -10.42
C THR A 146 -1.59 -5.81 -11.84
N VAL A 147 -0.71 -6.79 -12.06
CA VAL A 147 -0.21 -7.13 -13.40
C VAL A 147 -1.34 -7.73 -14.25
N ALA A 148 -2.22 -8.55 -13.67
CA ALA A 148 -3.40 -9.07 -14.35
C ALA A 148 -4.36 -7.94 -14.75
N MET A 149 -4.61 -6.98 -13.87
CA MET A 149 -5.37 -5.77 -14.17
C MET A 149 -4.74 -4.98 -15.32
N CYS A 150 -3.43 -4.72 -15.27
CA CYS A 150 -2.72 -4.03 -16.35
C CYS A 150 -2.83 -4.78 -17.68
N HIS A 151 -2.76 -6.12 -17.65
CA HIS A 151 -2.94 -6.93 -18.84
C HIS A 151 -4.35 -6.79 -19.43
N LEU A 152 -5.40 -6.82 -18.60
CA LEU A 152 -6.79 -6.60 -19.05
C LEU A 152 -6.98 -5.21 -19.67
N ILE A 153 -6.38 -4.18 -19.08
CA ILE A 153 -6.44 -2.81 -19.62
C ILE A 153 -5.82 -2.74 -21.03
N ILE A 154 -4.74 -3.49 -21.29
CA ILE A 154 -4.13 -3.55 -22.63
C ILE A 154 -4.95 -4.44 -23.57
N SER A 155 -5.18 -5.69 -23.18
CA SER A 155 -5.67 -6.73 -24.10
C SER A 155 -7.17 -6.63 -24.37
N ALA A 156 -7.96 -6.15 -23.40
CA ALA A 156 -9.40 -6.05 -23.53
C ALA A 156 -9.88 -4.60 -23.79
N LEU A 157 -9.18 -3.59 -23.26
CA LEU A 157 -9.55 -2.18 -23.44
C LEU A 157 -8.67 -1.43 -24.46
N GLY A 158 -7.64 -2.08 -25.01
CA GLY A 158 -6.83 -1.51 -26.10
C GLY A 158 -5.88 -0.39 -25.69
N HIS A 159 -5.51 -0.30 -24.41
CA HIS A 159 -4.62 0.76 -23.93
C HIS A 159 -3.22 0.68 -24.61
N PRO A 160 -2.68 1.79 -25.15
CA PRO A 160 -1.49 1.76 -26.02
C PRO A 160 -0.16 1.61 -25.29
N PHE A 161 -0.16 1.70 -23.96
CA PHE A 161 1.07 1.65 -23.17
C PHE A 161 1.56 0.23 -22.93
N PRO A 162 2.89 0.01 -22.95
CA PRO A 162 3.46 -1.31 -22.71
C PRO A 162 3.20 -1.74 -21.26
N LEU A 163 3.07 -3.07 -21.07
CA LEU A 163 2.74 -3.68 -19.77
C LEU A 163 3.61 -3.19 -18.60
N PRO A 164 4.94 -3.03 -18.74
CA PRO A 164 5.78 -2.57 -17.62
C PRO A 164 5.55 -1.12 -17.24
N LEU A 165 5.20 -0.27 -18.21
CA LEU A 165 4.90 1.14 -17.94
C LEU A 165 3.57 1.27 -17.19
N LEU A 166 2.55 0.51 -17.60
CA LEU A 166 1.30 0.43 -16.85
C LEU A 166 1.52 -0.16 -15.46
N GLY A 167 2.34 -1.21 -15.35
CA GLY A 167 2.73 -1.79 -14.07
C GLY A 167 3.39 -0.78 -13.13
N LEU A 168 4.28 0.07 -13.65
CA LEU A 168 4.91 1.14 -12.87
C LEU A 168 3.88 2.15 -12.35
N VAL A 169 3.04 2.69 -13.24
CA VAL A 169 2.06 3.73 -12.89
C VAL A 169 1.02 3.20 -11.90
N TRP A 170 0.45 2.03 -12.18
CA TRP A 170 -0.54 1.41 -11.30
C TRP A 170 0.08 0.87 -10.01
N GLY A 171 1.34 0.44 -10.02
CA GLY A 171 2.08 0.08 -8.81
C GLY A 171 2.32 1.28 -7.88
N ILE A 172 2.63 2.45 -8.43
CA ILE A 172 2.74 3.69 -7.63
C ILE A 172 1.38 4.06 -7.05
N ALA A 173 0.31 3.98 -7.84
CA ALA A 173 -1.04 4.26 -7.38
C ALA A 173 -1.50 3.29 -6.28
N LEU A 174 -1.18 2.00 -6.44
CA LEU A 174 -1.43 0.96 -5.44
C LEU A 174 -0.77 1.31 -4.10
N GLY A 175 0.55 1.52 -4.10
CA GLY A 175 1.27 1.85 -2.87
C GLY A 175 0.84 3.20 -2.27
N SER A 176 0.38 4.14 -3.09
CA SER A 176 -0.19 5.41 -2.60
C SER A 176 -1.54 5.22 -1.90
N ALA A 177 -2.36 4.29 -2.38
CA ALA A 177 -3.66 3.98 -1.77
C ALA A 177 -3.48 3.31 -0.39
N GLY A 178 -2.59 2.32 -0.28
CA GLY A 178 -2.21 1.73 1.00
C GLY A 178 -1.71 2.78 1.98
N SER A 179 -0.78 3.62 1.50
CA SER A 179 -0.22 4.68 2.32
C SER A 179 -1.24 5.68 2.85
N ALA A 180 -2.18 6.10 2.01
CA ALA A 180 -3.15 7.13 2.36
C ALA A 180 -4.28 6.61 3.25
N THR A 181 -4.66 5.32 3.13
CA THR A 181 -5.91 4.81 3.72
C THR A 181 -5.72 3.67 4.70
N GLY A 182 -4.69 2.83 4.55
CA GLY A 182 -4.45 1.70 5.44
C GLY A 182 -3.46 1.99 6.57
N ASN A 183 -2.38 2.74 6.29
CA ASN A 183 -1.40 3.19 7.32
C ASN A 183 -1.99 3.86 8.58
N PRO A 184 -3.09 4.63 8.52
CA PRO A 184 -3.74 5.14 9.73
C PRO A 184 -4.12 4.05 10.73
N PHE A 185 -4.57 2.88 10.25
CA PHE A 185 -4.93 1.74 11.10
C PHE A 185 -3.69 1.07 11.70
N TYR A 186 -2.65 0.86 10.89
CA TYR A 186 -1.38 0.33 11.37
C TYR A 186 -0.75 1.22 12.45
N GLY A 187 -0.57 2.50 12.14
CA GLY A 187 0.12 3.45 12.98
C GLY A 187 -0.67 3.78 14.23
N LYS A 188 -1.86 4.36 14.06
CA LYS A 188 -2.61 4.95 15.18
C LYS A 188 -3.34 3.89 15.99
N GLU A 189 -4.01 2.96 15.33
CA GLU A 189 -4.86 1.97 16.02
C GLU A 189 -4.10 0.77 16.57
N ARG A 190 -2.86 0.53 16.11
CA ARG A 190 -2.11 -0.67 16.52
C ARG A 190 -0.73 -0.40 17.07
N GLN A 191 0.08 0.40 16.39
CA GLN A 191 1.47 0.64 16.78
C GLN A 191 1.60 1.67 17.92
N TYR A 192 0.65 2.61 18.01
CA TYR A 192 0.63 3.71 18.97
C TYR A 192 -0.62 3.72 19.87
N GLN A 193 -1.13 2.54 20.26
CA GLN A 193 -2.37 2.45 21.07
C GLN A 193 -2.30 3.19 22.43
N GLU A 194 -1.10 3.42 22.96
CA GLU A 194 -0.91 4.20 24.19
C GLU A 194 -1.06 5.71 23.98
N GLN A 195 -1.04 6.17 22.72
CA GLN A 195 -1.24 7.58 22.36
C GLN A 195 -2.74 7.87 22.20
N LYS A 196 -3.14 9.12 22.47
CA LYS A 196 -4.55 9.53 22.36
C LYS A 196 -5.05 9.36 20.92
N PHE A 197 -6.24 8.77 20.77
CA PHE A 197 -6.92 8.59 19.49
C PHE A 197 -7.07 9.91 18.74
N GLY A 198 -6.82 9.90 17.42
CA GLY A 198 -6.95 11.06 16.54
C GLY A 198 -5.79 12.07 16.58
N ALA A 199 -4.89 12.02 17.58
CA ALA A 199 -3.69 12.85 17.58
C ALA A 199 -2.65 12.33 16.57
N GLY A 200 -1.98 13.22 15.86
CA GLY A 200 -0.71 12.89 15.22
C GLY A 200 0.28 12.54 16.32
N VAL A 201 1.08 11.48 16.13
CA VAL A 201 2.08 11.07 17.13
C VAL A 201 3.04 12.25 17.32
N PRO A 202 3.09 12.87 18.50
CA PRO A 202 4.01 13.98 18.73
C PRO A 202 5.44 13.48 18.58
N ILE A 203 6.34 14.35 18.14
CA ILE A 203 7.75 13.98 17.95
C ILE A 203 8.35 13.41 19.24
N SER A 204 7.95 13.93 20.40
CA SER A 204 8.37 13.41 21.71
C SER A 204 7.94 11.96 21.99
N ALA A 205 6.88 11.46 21.36
CA ALA A 205 6.41 10.08 21.47
C ALA A 205 6.89 9.18 20.32
N SER A 206 7.71 9.72 19.41
CA SER A 206 8.32 8.96 18.32
C SER A 206 9.18 7.82 18.88
N GLY A 207 8.98 6.60 18.39
CA GLY A 207 9.63 5.41 18.93
C GLY A 207 8.99 4.82 20.20
N ASN A 208 8.03 5.48 20.87
CA ASN A 208 7.24 4.88 21.95
C ASN A 208 6.14 3.96 21.38
N ILE A 209 6.57 2.84 20.82
CA ILE A 209 5.68 1.84 20.21
C ILE A 209 5.17 0.83 21.23
N VAL A 210 3.96 0.32 20.99
CA VAL A 210 3.39 -0.76 21.77
C VAL A 210 4.10 -2.08 21.45
N ARG A 211 4.83 -2.60 22.43
CA ARG A 211 5.64 -3.83 22.29
C ARG A 211 5.00 -5.08 22.86
N TYR A 212 3.97 -4.93 23.68
CA TYR A 212 3.31 -6.02 24.38
C TYR A 212 1.81 -6.03 24.08
N ALA A 213 1.26 -7.23 23.95
CA ALA A 213 -0.15 -7.54 23.80
C ALA A 213 -0.63 -8.37 25.00
N GLU A 214 -1.89 -8.75 24.97
CA GLU A 214 -2.55 -9.63 25.93
C GLU A 214 -1.83 -10.98 26.08
N ALA A 215 -1.21 -11.47 25.00
CA ALA A 215 -0.54 -12.77 24.95
C ALA A 215 1.00 -12.71 25.01
N GLY A 216 1.61 -11.54 25.20
CA GLY A 216 3.06 -11.39 25.31
C GLY A 216 3.67 -10.35 24.36
N GLN A 217 4.89 -10.57 23.90
CA GLN A 217 5.57 -9.63 22.99
C GLN A 217 4.92 -9.61 21.60
N ARG A 218 4.61 -8.41 21.12
CA ARG A 218 4.08 -8.18 19.77
C ARG A 218 5.17 -8.30 18.70
N ASN A 219 4.75 -8.75 17.53
CA ASN A 219 5.54 -8.71 16.30
C ASN A 219 4.71 -8.12 15.14
N SER A 220 5.29 -8.05 13.95
CA SER A 220 4.59 -7.45 12.80
C SER A 220 3.41 -8.26 12.27
N LEU A 221 3.29 -9.57 12.55
CA LEU A 221 2.10 -10.34 12.19
C LEU A 221 0.88 -9.90 13.00
N ASP A 222 1.08 -9.51 14.26
CA ASP A 222 -0.03 -8.98 15.09
C ASP A 222 -0.57 -7.66 14.54
N ASN A 223 0.29 -6.91 13.84
CA ASN A 223 -0.09 -5.69 13.15
C ASN A 223 -0.79 -6.02 11.84
N GLY A 224 -0.19 -6.88 11.01
CA GLY A 224 -0.80 -7.34 9.76
C GLY A 224 -2.16 -8.00 9.95
N PHE A 225 -2.35 -8.80 11.02
CA PHE A 225 -3.63 -9.44 11.31
C PHE A 225 -4.73 -8.43 11.68
N PHE A 226 -4.36 -7.35 12.36
CA PHE A 226 -5.27 -6.27 12.68
C PHE A 226 -5.62 -5.48 11.42
N SER A 227 -4.59 -5.05 10.67
CA SER A 227 -4.76 -4.27 9.44
C SER A 227 -5.52 -5.05 8.36
N ALA A 228 -5.28 -6.35 8.20
CA ALA A 228 -6.01 -7.18 7.24
C ALA A 228 -7.55 -7.19 7.47
N LYS A 229 -8.02 -6.80 8.66
CA LYS A 229 -9.46 -6.67 8.95
C LYS A 229 -10.02 -5.26 8.70
N LEU A 230 -9.17 -4.23 8.72
CA LEU A 230 -9.58 -2.82 8.69
C LEU A 230 -8.80 -2.02 7.64
N GLY A 231 -7.48 -1.86 7.81
CA GLY A 231 -6.60 -1.16 6.88
C GLY A 231 -6.62 -1.76 5.48
N GLY A 232 -6.48 -3.08 5.37
CA GLY A 232 -6.47 -3.81 4.10
C GLY A 232 -7.76 -3.58 3.31
N PRO A 233 -8.95 -3.84 3.89
CA PRO A 233 -10.21 -3.50 3.24
C PRO A 233 -10.36 -2.03 2.86
N ALA A 234 -9.89 -1.09 3.69
CA ALA A 234 -9.92 0.34 3.38
C ALA A 234 -9.04 0.69 2.16
N SER A 235 -7.79 0.19 2.14
CA SER A 235 -6.87 0.32 1.01
C SER A 235 -7.40 -0.34 -0.26
N GLY A 236 -7.94 -1.55 -0.13
CA GLY A 236 -8.58 -2.27 -1.21
C GLY A 236 -9.73 -1.47 -1.83
N ILE A 237 -10.68 -0.99 -1.03
CA ILE A 237 -11.79 -0.18 -1.53
C ILE A 237 -11.27 1.10 -2.19
N CYS A 238 -10.29 1.77 -1.59
CA CYS A 238 -9.68 2.98 -2.16
C CYS A 238 -9.10 2.72 -3.56
N PHE A 239 -8.19 1.75 -3.68
CA PHE A 239 -7.55 1.44 -4.95
C PHE A 239 -8.52 0.87 -5.99
N GLY A 240 -9.46 0.02 -5.55
CA GLY A 240 -10.54 -0.51 -6.36
C GLY A 240 -11.41 0.60 -6.96
N LEU A 241 -11.79 1.61 -6.17
CA LEU A 241 -12.56 2.76 -6.64
C LEU A 241 -11.76 3.65 -7.59
N ILE A 242 -10.46 3.87 -7.34
CA ILE A 242 -9.59 4.62 -8.25
C ILE A 242 -9.59 3.97 -9.64
N VAL A 243 -9.31 2.66 -9.69
CA VAL A 243 -9.29 1.90 -10.96
C VAL A 243 -10.67 1.87 -11.60
N PHE A 244 -11.72 1.61 -10.81
CA PHE A 244 -13.08 1.55 -11.32
C PHE A 244 -13.51 2.88 -11.93
N PHE A 245 -13.35 4.00 -11.23
CA PHE A 245 -13.75 5.31 -11.76
C PHE A 245 -12.92 5.73 -12.97
N GLU A 246 -11.62 5.39 -12.99
CA GLU A 246 -10.75 5.66 -14.14
C GLU A 246 -11.17 4.90 -15.40
N LEU A 247 -11.48 3.61 -15.28
CA LEU A 247 -11.90 2.81 -16.42
C LEU A 247 -13.36 3.09 -16.80
N TRP A 248 -14.24 3.27 -15.82
CA TRP A 248 -15.65 3.61 -16.04
C TRP A 248 -15.81 4.92 -16.79
N ARG A 249 -15.10 5.98 -16.36
CA ARG A 249 -15.19 7.29 -17.02
C ARG A 249 -14.68 7.21 -18.46
N THR A 250 -13.67 6.38 -18.71
CA THR A 250 -13.08 6.17 -20.03
C THR A 250 -14.06 5.40 -20.91
N VAL A 251 -14.49 4.19 -20.50
CA VAL A 251 -15.40 3.33 -21.28
C VAL A 251 -16.73 4.02 -21.61
N VAL A 252 -17.30 4.79 -20.67
CA VAL A 252 -18.63 5.37 -20.85
C VAL A 252 -18.60 6.71 -21.59
N PHE A 253 -17.60 7.56 -21.36
CA PHE A 253 -17.61 8.95 -21.83
C PHE A 253 -16.55 9.28 -22.89
N GLU A 254 -15.60 8.39 -23.17
CA GLU A 254 -14.66 8.59 -24.29
C GLU A 254 -15.35 8.68 -25.66
N PRO A 255 -16.44 7.93 -25.95
CA PRO A 255 -17.18 8.11 -27.20
C PRO A 255 -17.85 9.49 -27.34
N LEU A 256 -17.94 10.26 -26.26
CA LEU A 256 -18.58 11.58 -26.25
C LEU A 256 -17.56 12.69 -26.49
N ALA A 257 -17.99 13.71 -27.21
CA ALA A 257 -17.19 14.92 -27.49
C ALA A 257 -15.77 14.62 -28.02
N ALA A 258 -15.62 13.60 -28.88
CA ALA A 258 -14.35 13.16 -29.46
C ALA A 258 -13.25 12.89 -28.40
N GLY A 259 -13.59 12.14 -27.34
CA GLY A 259 -12.68 11.80 -26.24
C GLY A 259 -12.69 12.78 -25.07
N TRP A 260 -13.15 14.02 -25.28
CA TRP A 260 -13.19 15.03 -24.22
C TRP A 260 -14.21 14.73 -23.12
N GLY A 261 -15.23 13.91 -23.40
CA GLY A 261 -16.23 13.53 -22.41
C GLY A 261 -15.61 12.89 -21.16
N ALA A 262 -14.68 11.95 -21.34
CA ALA A 262 -13.97 11.28 -20.24
C ALA A 262 -13.11 12.25 -19.42
N VAL A 263 -12.49 13.25 -20.06
CA VAL A 263 -11.67 14.27 -19.40
C VAL A 263 -12.53 15.21 -18.57
N ILE A 264 -13.63 15.70 -19.14
CA ILE A 264 -14.57 16.62 -18.45
C ILE A 264 -15.14 15.93 -17.22
N VAL A 265 -15.62 14.69 -17.35
CA VAL A 265 -16.14 13.91 -16.21
C VAL A 265 -15.06 13.70 -15.14
N GLY A 266 -13.83 13.39 -15.54
CA GLY A 266 -12.69 13.27 -14.61
C GLY A 266 -12.46 14.56 -13.80
N ILE A 267 -12.44 15.71 -14.46
CA ILE A 267 -12.29 17.03 -13.80
C ILE A 267 -13.44 17.27 -12.81
N VAL A 268 -14.68 16.98 -13.22
CA VAL A 268 -15.85 17.16 -12.34
C VAL A 268 -15.74 16.28 -11.09
N ILE A 269 -15.33 15.02 -11.23
CA ILE A 269 -15.14 14.10 -10.10
C ILE A 269 -14.06 14.63 -9.14
N ILE A 270 -12.92 15.08 -9.68
CA ILE A 270 -11.84 15.66 -8.87
C ILE A 270 -12.32 16.88 -8.09
N LEU A 271 -13.08 17.79 -8.73
CA LEU A 271 -13.64 18.96 -8.07
C LEU A 271 -14.62 18.60 -6.96
N ILE A 272 -15.47 17.59 -7.18
CA ILE A 272 -16.40 17.09 -6.15
C ILE A 272 -15.62 16.56 -4.94
N PHE A 273 -14.62 15.70 -5.16
CA PHE A 273 -13.82 15.17 -4.06
C PHE A 273 -13.02 16.25 -3.33
N ALA A 274 -12.46 17.24 -4.04
CA ALA A 274 -11.75 18.36 -3.43
C ALA A 274 -12.67 19.22 -2.53
N ILE A 275 -13.91 19.45 -2.95
CA ILE A 275 -14.91 20.18 -2.14
C ILE A 275 -15.28 19.36 -0.89
N ILE A 276 -15.52 18.06 -1.05
CA ILE A 276 -15.85 17.16 0.08
C ILE A 276 -14.68 17.12 1.07
N ASP A 277 -13.46 16.94 0.60
CA ASP A 277 -12.25 16.90 1.42
C ASP A 277 -12.08 18.19 2.22
N ARG A 278 -12.20 19.35 1.55
CA ARG A 278 -12.12 20.65 2.22
C ARG A 278 -13.22 20.83 3.26
N TYR A 279 -14.44 20.37 2.98
CA TYR A 279 -15.55 20.43 3.92
C TYR A 279 -15.26 19.58 5.17
N ILE A 280 -14.81 18.34 4.98
CA ILE A 280 -14.44 17.41 6.06
C ILE A 280 -13.28 17.97 6.89
N GLU A 281 -12.23 18.48 6.23
CA GLU A 281 -11.07 19.07 6.91
C GLU A 281 -11.49 20.24 7.81
N VAL A 282 -12.28 21.18 7.29
CA VAL A 282 -12.75 22.35 8.05
C VAL A 282 -13.68 21.92 9.19
N TRP A 283 -14.57 20.96 8.94
CA TRP A 283 -15.45 20.40 9.98
C TRP A 283 -14.64 19.72 11.09
N ALA A 284 -13.66 18.89 10.74
CA ALA A 284 -12.81 18.18 11.71
C ALA A 284 -12.00 19.17 12.56
N ARG A 285 -11.39 20.19 11.95
CA ARG A 285 -10.67 21.26 12.68
C ARG A 285 -11.57 22.02 13.66
N LYS A 286 -12.81 22.31 13.27
CA LYS A 286 -13.78 23.01 14.13
C LYS A 286 -14.31 22.15 15.27
N THR A 287 -14.46 20.84 15.04
CA THR A 287 -15.10 19.92 15.99
C THR A 287 -14.10 19.36 17.00
N PHE A 288 -12.90 18.99 16.54
CA PHE A 288 -11.88 18.34 17.37
C PHE A 288 -10.76 19.30 17.83
N GLY A 289 -10.77 20.55 17.34
CA GLY A 289 -9.81 21.59 17.71
C GLY A 289 -8.46 21.46 17.00
N PRO A 290 -7.61 22.50 17.07
CA PRO A 290 -6.21 22.40 16.63
C PRO A 290 -5.43 21.40 17.49
N TYR A 291 -4.29 20.91 16.99
CA TYR A 291 -3.31 20.24 17.84
C TYR A 291 -3.04 21.10 19.06
N THR A 292 -3.27 20.56 20.26
CA THR A 292 -3.10 21.28 21.53
C THR A 292 -1.73 21.93 21.55
N ALA A 293 -1.68 23.26 21.69
CA ALA A 293 -0.44 23.95 21.98
C ALA A 293 0.16 23.36 23.26
N PRO A 294 1.48 23.13 23.35
CA PRO A 294 2.09 22.68 24.58
C PRO A 294 1.74 23.69 25.69
N SER A 295 1.08 23.23 26.73
CA SER A 295 0.87 24.03 27.94
C SER A 295 2.24 24.29 28.57
N GLU A 296 2.56 25.57 28.83
CA GLU A 296 3.80 26.01 29.49
C GLU A 296 3.97 25.44 30.91
N GLU A 297 2.99 24.71 31.44
CA GLU A 297 2.97 24.17 32.81
C GLU A 297 3.78 22.88 33.00
N ALA A 298 4.42 22.32 31.97
CA ALA A 298 5.30 21.15 32.12
C ALA A 298 6.77 21.51 32.43
N SER A 299 7.09 22.80 32.61
CA SER A 299 8.42 23.30 32.98
C SER A 299 8.41 24.07 34.30
N SER A 300 7.92 23.42 35.36
CA SER A 300 8.14 23.84 36.75
C SER A 300 8.40 22.64 37.64
#